data_AF-A0AAD2HBK2-F1
#
_entry.id   AF-A0AAD2HBK2-F1
#
_cell.length_a   1.000
_cell.length_b   1.000
_cell.length_c   1.000
_cell.angle_alpha   90.00
_cell.angle_beta   90.00
_cell.angle_gamma   90.00
#
_symmetry.space_group_name_H-M   'P 1'
#
loop_
_entity.id
_entity.type
_entity.pdbx_description
1 polymer ?
#
loop_
_entity_poly.entity_id
_entity_poly.type
_entity_poly.pdbx_seq_one_letter_code
_entity_poly.pdbx_strand_id
1 'polypeptide(L)'
;MWRVELALSRIIGVTPAFMRPPYGNYNDLVREAAFIRNQSLVIWDFDSGDSTGSTVTQSEAVYDQVVAAHPSNILALNHETY
;
A
#
# COMPACT_ATOMS: atom_id res chain seq x y z
N MET A 1 6.20 9.66 -20.85
CA MET A 1 6.89 8.89 -19.79
C MET A 1 6.23 9.19 -18.45
N TRP A 2 5.88 8.17 -17.67
CA TRP A 2 5.19 8.35 -16.39
C TRP A 2 6.16 8.82 -15.30
N ARG A 3 5.74 9.80 -14.50
CA ARG A 3 6.65 10.57 -13.63
C ARG A 3 7.24 9.74 -12.48
N VAL A 4 6.42 8.89 -11.85
CA VAL A 4 6.85 8.06 -10.71
C VAL A 4 7.83 6.97 -11.17
N GLU A 5 7.52 6.30 -12.27
CA GLU A 5 8.33 5.24 -12.87
C GLU A 5 9.66 5.80 -13.39
N LEU A 6 9.64 6.99 -14.00
CA LEU A 6 10.86 7.71 -14.38
C LEU A 6 11.74 8.02 -13.17
N ALA A 7 11.14 8.48 -12.07
CA ALA A 7 11.88 8.79 -10.84
C ALA A 7 12.52 7.52 -10.24
N LEU A 8 11.75 6.43 -10.09
CA LEU A 8 12.25 5.15 -9.55
C LEU A 8 13.36 4.57 -10.44
N SER A 9 13.19 4.63 -11.76
CA SER A 9 14.22 4.19 -12.70
C SER A 9 15.51 5.00 -12.57
N ARG A 10 15.43 6.33 -12.37
CA ARG A 10 16.61 7.19 -12.25
C ARG A 10 17.30 7.10 -10.89
N ILE A 11 16.55 6.97 -9.81
CA ILE A 11 17.08 7.00 -8.44
C ILE A 11 17.63 5.62 -8.05
N ILE A 12 16.90 4.55 -8.36
CA ILE A 12 17.23 3.19 -7.91
C ILE A 12 17.26 2.15 -9.03
N GLY A 13 17.05 2.53 -10.30
CA GLY A 13 17.21 1.60 -11.43
C GLY A 13 16.06 0.61 -11.65
N VAL A 14 14.89 0.81 -11.03
CA VAL A 14 13.78 -0.17 -11.07
C VAL A 14 12.53 0.37 -11.78
N THR A 15 11.70 -0.56 -12.29
CA THR A 15 10.30 -0.31 -12.65
C THR A 15 9.41 -1.09 -11.69
N PRO A 16 8.45 -0.45 -11.00
CA PRO A 16 7.65 -1.14 -10.00
C PRO A 16 6.66 -2.11 -10.66
N ALA A 17 6.55 -3.32 -10.10
CA ALA A 17 5.54 -4.31 -10.49
C ALA A 17 4.18 -4.10 -9.81
N PHE A 18 4.16 -3.31 -8.73
CA PHE A 18 2.96 -3.04 -7.93
C PHE A 18 2.76 -1.54 -7.78
N MET A 19 1.50 -1.13 -7.75
CA MET A 19 1.10 0.22 -7.38
C MET A 19 -0.08 0.14 -6.40
N ARG A 20 -0.13 1.05 -5.42
CA ARG A 20 -1.27 1.21 -4.51
C ARG A 20 -1.90 2.59 -4.78
N PRO A 21 -3.20 2.68 -5.04
CA PRO A 21 -3.84 3.97 -5.29
C PRO A 21 -3.92 4.77 -3.99
N PRO A 22 -3.82 6.11 -4.02
CA PRO A 22 -3.96 6.95 -2.83
C PRO A 22 -5.27 6.63 -2.09
N TYR A 23 -5.17 6.35 -0.79
CA TYR A 23 -6.29 6.02 0.09
C TYR A 23 -7.20 4.89 -0.43
N GLY A 24 -6.67 4.01 -1.29
CA GLY A 24 -7.45 2.91 -1.85
C GLY A 24 -8.48 3.35 -2.91
N ASN A 25 -8.48 4.63 -3.33
CA ASN A 25 -9.45 5.15 -4.27
C ASN A 25 -8.98 4.95 -5.72
N TYR A 26 -9.73 4.14 -6.48
CA TYR A 26 -9.46 3.88 -7.89
C TYR A 26 -10.76 3.74 -8.69
N ASN A 27 -10.63 3.90 -10.01
CA ASN A 27 -11.68 3.65 -10.99
C ASN A 27 -11.09 2.92 -12.21
N ASP A 28 -11.88 2.74 -13.26
CA ASP A 28 -11.45 2.02 -14.46
C ASP A 28 -10.25 2.67 -15.15
N LEU A 29 -10.17 4.00 -15.17
CA LEU A 29 -9.02 4.72 -15.73
C LEU A 29 -7.73 4.43 -14.95
N VAL A 30 -7.81 4.33 -13.63
CA VAL A 30 -6.66 3.96 -12.78
C VAL A 30 -6.25 2.52 -13.04
N ARG A 31 -7.22 1.59 -13.16
CA ARG A 31 -6.95 0.18 -13.47
C ARG A 31 -6.29 0.01 -14.84
N GLU A 32 -6.79 0.70 -15.86
CA GLU A 32 -6.22 0.67 -17.20
C GLU A 32 -4.80 1.26 -17.22
N ALA A 33 -4.59 2.39 -16.54
CA ALA A 33 -3.27 2.98 -16.42
C ALA A 33 -2.26 2.03 -15.77
N ALA A 34 -2.64 1.33 -14.69
CA ALA A 34 -1.79 0.32 -14.05
C ALA A 34 -1.50 -0.86 -14.98
N PHE A 35 -2.49 -1.34 -15.73
CA PHE A 35 -2.31 -2.42 -16.69
C PHE A 35 -1.32 -2.07 -17.81
N ILE A 36 -1.46 -0.88 -18.43
CA ILE A 36 -0.53 -0.41 -19.48
C ILE A 36 0.91 -0.31 -18.94
N ARG A 37 1.06 -0.04 -17.64
CA ARG A 37 2.35 0.02 -16.92
C ARG A 37 2.93 -1.34 -16.54
N ASN A 38 2.22 -2.44 -16.84
CA ASN A 38 2.52 -3.77 -16.33
C ASN A 38 2.62 -3.80 -14.79
N GLN A 39 1.72 -3.07 -14.13
CA GLN A 39 1.61 -2.97 -12.67
C GLN A 39 0.33 -3.66 -12.19
N SER A 40 0.44 -4.38 -11.08
CA SER A 40 -0.71 -4.85 -10.32
C SER A 40 -1.19 -3.77 -9.35
N LEU A 41 -2.50 -3.51 -9.33
CA LEU A 41 -3.12 -2.63 -8.35
C LEU A 41 -3.32 -3.40 -7.03
N VAL A 42 -2.70 -2.92 -5.95
CA VAL A 42 -2.66 -3.59 -4.65
C VAL A 42 -3.38 -2.76 -3.59
N ILE A 43 -4.30 -3.39 -2.86
CA ILE A 43 -5.05 -2.85 -1.71
C ILE A 43 -4.77 -3.72 -0.48
N TRP A 44 -5.07 -3.22 0.72
CA TRP A 44 -4.86 -3.87 2.01
C TRP A 44 -6.17 -4.41 2.60
N ASP A 45 -6.06 -5.38 3.51
CA ASP A 45 -7.16 -5.92 4.31
C ASP A 45 -7.02 -5.60 5.81
N PHE A 46 -5.94 -4.92 6.18
CA PHE A 46 -5.65 -4.46 7.53
C PHE A 46 -4.99 -3.07 7.49
N ASP A 47 -5.46 -2.16 8.35
CA ASP A 47 -4.94 -0.80 8.51
C ASP A 47 -4.56 -0.56 9.97
N SER A 48 -3.31 -0.16 10.22
CA SER A 48 -2.81 0.11 11.58
C SER A 48 -3.33 1.42 12.16
N GLY A 49 -3.89 2.29 11.32
CA GLY A 49 -4.34 3.64 11.67
C GLY A 49 -3.19 4.62 12.00
N ASP A 50 -1.93 4.22 11.80
CA ASP A 50 -0.73 5.00 12.14
C ASP A 50 -0.72 6.41 11.52
N SER A 51 -1.20 6.53 10.30
CA SER A 51 -1.32 7.80 9.56
C SER A 51 -2.57 8.61 9.90
N THR A 52 -3.50 8.03 10.67
CA THR A 52 -4.81 8.64 10.99
C THR A 52 -4.94 9.05 12.45
N GLY A 53 -3.85 8.96 13.22
CA GLY A 53 -3.78 9.44 14.60
C GLY A 53 -3.80 8.36 15.68
N SER A 54 -3.74 7.07 15.30
CA SER A 54 -3.48 6.00 16.27
C SER A 54 -2.14 6.23 16.97
N THR A 55 -2.10 6.03 18.28
CA THR A 55 -0.83 5.92 19.00
C THR A 55 -0.14 4.60 18.68
N VAL A 56 1.17 4.51 18.95
CA VAL A 56 1.94 3.25 18.80
C VAL A 56 1.23 2.08 19.48
N THR A 57 0.81 2.25 20.73
CA THR A 57 0.11 1.20 21.49
C THR A 57 -1.24 0.81 20.88
N GLN A 58 -1.96 1.76 20.27
CA GLN A 58 -3.22 1.45 19.58
C GLN A 58 -2.97 0.65 18.30
N SER A 59 -1.96 1.01 17.51
CA SER A 59 -1.55 0.25 16.32
C SER A 59 -1.07 -1.16 16.67
N GLU A 60 -0.28 -1.32 17.73
CA GLU A 60 0.16 -2.63 18.23
C GLU A 60 -1.03 -3.49 18.66
N ALA A 61 -2.00 -2.92 19.39
CA ALA A 61 -3.16 -3.66 19.87
C ALA A 61 -4.05 -4.20 18.73
N VAL A 62 -4.18 -3.49 17.61
CA VAL A 62 -4.94 -4.01 16.45
C VAL A 62 -4.18 -5.11 15.70
N TYR A 63 -2.85 -5.07 15.68
CA TYR A 63 -2.04 -6.20 15.20
C TYR A 63 -2.24 -7.45 16.07
N ASP A 64 -2.18 -7.30 17.40
CA ASP A 64 -2.39 -8.41 18.33
C ASP A 64 -3.75 -9.10 18.10
N GLN A 65 -4.81 -8.30 17.87
CA GLN A 65 -6.14 -8.81 17.56
C GLN A 65 -6.17 -9.61 16.25
N VAL A 66 -5.55 -9.11 15.18
CA VAL A 66 -5.53 -9.80 13.89
C VAL A 66 -4.69 -11.07 13.94
N VAL A 67 -3.54 -11.04 14.63
CA VAL A 67 -2.70 -12.23 14.81
C VAL A 67 -3.43 -13.31 15.60
N ALA A 68 -4.15 -12.94 16.67
CA ALA A 68 -4.95 -13.87 17.47
C ALA A 68 -6.08 -14.55 16.68
N ALA A 69 -6.55 -13.93 15.59
CA ALA A 69 -7.54 -14.51 14.69
C ALA A 69 -6.96 -15.58 13.73
N HIS A 70 -5.63 -15.74 13.69
CA HIS A 70 -4.91 -16.68 12.83
C HIS A 70 -5.35 -16.67 11.35
N PRO A 71 -5.37 -15.50 10.67
CA PRO A 71 -5.74 -15.44 9.26
C PRO A 71 -4.69 -16.16 8.40
N SER A 72 -5.13 -16.75 7.29
CA SER A 72 -4.21 -17.44 6.36
C SER A 72 -3.31 -16.48 5.58
N ASN A 73 -3.71 -15.22 5.45
CA ASN A 73 -2.96 -14.15 4.84
C ASN A 73 -3.35 -12.81 5.46
N ILE A 74 -2.46 -11.83 5.32
CA ILE A 74 -2.70 -10.43 5.70
C ILE A 74 -1.86 -9.54 4.78
N LEU A 75 -2.44 -8.44 4.32
CA LEU A 75 -1.69 -7.35 3.70
C LEU A 75 -1.93 -6.07 4.48
N ALA A 76 -0.96 -5.71 5.31
CA ALA A 76 -1.02 -4.53 6.15
C ALA A 76 -0.75 -3.22 5.40
N LEU A 77 -1.49 -2.18 5.77
CA LEU A 77 -1.16 -0.78 5.49
C LEU A 77 -0.52 -0.14 6.72
N ASN A 78 0.69 0.37 6.53
CA ASN A 78 1.41 1.22 7.47
C ASN A 78 2.06 2.37 6.70
N HIS A 79 2.51 3.39 7.42
CA HIS A 79 3.20 4.57 6.91
C HIS A 79 4.45 4.86 7.74
N GLU A 80 5.48 5.39 7.10
CA GLU A 80 6.55 6.05 7.83
C GLU A 80 6.05 7.44 8.25
N THR A 81 5.97 7.70 9.55
CA THR A 81 5.36 8.92 10.12
C THR A 81 6.33 9.85 10.84
N TYR A 82 7.62 9.49 10.93
CA TYR A 82 8.65 10.22 11.69
C TYR A 82 10.02 10.17 11.02
#